data_AF-A0A2D3W7R4-F1
#
_entry.id   AF-A0A2D3W7R4-F1
#
_cell.length_a   1.000
_cell.length_b   1.000
_cell.length_c   1.000
_cell.angle_alpha   90.00
_cell.angle_beta   90.00
_cell.angle_gamma   90.00
#
_symmetry.space_group_name_H-M   'P 1'
#
loop_
_entity.id
_entity.type
_entity.pdbx_description
1 polymer ?
#
loop_
_entity_poly.entity_id
_entity_poly.type
_entity_poly.pdbx_seq_one_letter_code
_entity_poly.pdbx_strand_id
1 'polypeptide(L)'
;MIGIIMFFVGMSMLLLGFPVAFTFGAISVVFGLIAGIVESLGDGGGLMEGLQIGAHLFAFMPHRIWSIMENAILISVPMFILMGIILQKSRLAERLLEAMGFLFGEVRGG
;
A
#
# COMPACT_ATOMS: atom_id res chain seq x y z
N MET A 1 -10.43 -11.52 -18.53
CA MET A 1 -11.87 -11.30 -18.23
C MET A 1 -12.19 -11.47 -16.73
N ILE A 2 -11.51 -12.36 -15.99
CA ILE A 2 -11.69 -12.58 -14.54
C ILE A 2 -11.67 -11.30 -13.68
N GLY A 3 -10.78 -10.34 -13.97
CA GLY A 3 -10.72 -9.09 -13.19
C GLY A 3 -11.98 -8.23 -13.26
N ILE A 4 -12.65 -8.18 -14.42
CA ILE A 4 -13.91 -7.44 -14.58
C ILE A 4 -15.03 -8.12 -13.78
N ILE A 5 -15.06 -9.46 -13.79
CA ILE A 5 -16.03 -10.24 -13.01
C ILE A 5 -15.81 -10.03 -11.51
N MET A 6 -14.55 -10.05 -11.06
CA MET A 6 -14.17 -9.80 -9.66
C MET A 6 -14.63 -8.41 -9.19
N PHE A 7 -14.50 -7.39 -10.04
CA PHE A 7 -14.95 -6.02 -9.74
C PHE A 7 -16.46 -5.94 -9.50
N PHE A 8 -17.28 -6.49 -10.39
CA PHE A 8 -18.74 -6.47 -10.24
C PHE A 8 -19.23 -7.32 -9.06
N VAL A 9 -18.59 -8.46 -8.78
CA VAL A 9 -18.91 -9.28 -7.60
C VAL A 9 -18.52 -8.55 -6.31
N GLY A 10 -17.35 -7.90 -6.29
CA GLY A 10 -16.90 -7.01 -5.21
C GLY A 10 -17.93 -5.92 -4.91
N MET A 11 -18.31 -5.17 -5.94
CA MET A 11 -19.28 -4.10 -5.84
C MET A 11 -20.63 -4.60 -5.32
N SER A 12 -21.12 -5.73 -5.82
CA SER A 12 -22.38 -6.34 -5.37
C SER A 12 -22.33 -6.75 -3.90
N MET A 13 -21.22 -7.31 -3.43
CA MET A 13 -21.05 -7.69 -2.02
C MET A 13 -20.95 -6.49 -1.08
N LEU A 14 -20.37 -5.37 -1.53
CA LEU A 14 -20.33 -4.14 -0.75
C LEU A 14 -21.73 -3.54 -0.56
N LEU A 15 -22.61 -3.66 -1.57
CA LEU A 15 -24.00 -3.22 -1.46
C LEU A 15 -24.82 -4.01 -0.43
N LEU A 16 -24.41 -5.25 -0.11
CA LEU A 16 -25.02 -6.06 0.94
C LEU A 16 -24.64 -5.59 2.37
N GLY A 17 -23.79 -4.58 2.50
CA GLY A 17 -23.50 -3.92 3.79
C GLY A 17 -22.47 -4.62 4.67
N PHE A 18 -21.73 -5.61 4.15
CA PHE A 18 -20.65 -6.26 4.89
C PHE A 18 -19.40 -5.36 5.02
N PRO A 19 -18.58 -5.50 6.07
CA PRO A 19 -17.39 -4.67 6.24
C PRO A 19 -16.40 -4.84 5.08
N VAL A 20 -15.97 -3.70 4.53
CA VAL A 20 -15.19 -3.57 3.28
C VAL A 20 -13.89 -4.40 3.29
N ALA A 21 -13.22 -4.49 4.43
CA ALA A 21 -11.97 -5.23 4.54
C ALA A 21 -12.18 -6.74 4.31
N PHE A 22 -13.24 -7.32 4.88
CA PHE A 22 -13.53 -8.75 4.74
C PHE A 22 -14.03 -9.09 3.34
N THR A 23 -14.82 -8.22 2.72
CA THR A 23 -15.31 -8.46 1.35
C THR A 23 -14.17 -8.45 0.35
N PHE A 24 -13.27 -7.47 0.37
CA PHE A 24 -12.13 -7.46 -0.56
C PHE A 24 -11.13 -8.59 -0.27
N GLY A 25 -10.90 -8.93 0.99
CA GLY A 25 -10.06 -10.07 1.38
C GLY A 25 -10.61 -11.40 0.87
N ALA A 26 -11.89 -11.71 1.15
CA ALA A 26 -12.50 -12.96 0.74
C ALA A 26 -12.61 -13.08 -0.80
N ILE A 27 -13.05 -12.02 -1.47
CA ILE A 27 -13.22 -12.02 -2.93
C ILE A 27 -11.87 -12.14 -3.64
N SER A 28 -10.83 -11.47 -3.16
CA SER A 28 -9.48 -11.60 -3.76
C SER A 28 -8.91 -13.02 -3.60
N VAL A 29 -9.14 -13.68 -2.47
CA VAL A 29 -8.70 -15.06 -2.26
C VAL A 29 -9.46 -16.06 -3.13
N VAL A 30 -10.79 -15.95 -3.14
CA VAL A 30 -11.67 -16.84 -3.92
C VAL A 30 -11.41 -16.69 -5.42
N PHE A 31 -11.35 -15.46 -5.93
CA PHE A 31 -11.05 -15.22 -7.34
C PHE A 31 -9.60 -15.55 -7.71
N GLY A 32 -8.65 -15.41 -6.78
CA GLY A 32 -7.27 -15.84 -7.00
C GLY A 32 -7.15 -17.35 -7.20
N LEU A 33 -7.88 -18.14 -6.40
CA LEU A 33 -7.95 -19.60 -6.55
C LEU A 33 -8.71 -20.01 -7.82
N ILE A 34 -9.87 -19.40 -8.08
CA ILE A 34 -10.65 -19.67 -9.29
C ILE A 34 -9.84 -19.32 -10.55
N ALA A 35 -9.06 -18.24 -10.53
CA ALA A 35 -8.19 -17.88 -11.65
C ALA A 35 -7.17 -18.99 -11.95
N GLY A 36 -6.51 -19.53 -10.93
CA GLY A 36 -5.57 -20.65 -11.10
C GLY A 36 -6.23 -21.91 -11.69
N ILE A 37 -7.47 -22.21 -11.29
CA ILE A 37 -8.23 -23.36 -11.83
C ILE A 37 -8.66 -23.12 -13.29
N VAL A 38 -9.17 -21.92 -13.60
CA VAL A 38 -9.59 -21.57 -14.96
C VAL A 38 -8.41 -21.54 -15.93
N GLU A 39 -7.25 -21.11 -15.46
CA GLU A 39 -6.01 -21.09 -16.23
C GLU A 39 -5.48 -22.51 -16.49
N SER A 40 -5.50 -23.42 -15.49
CA SER A 40 -5.10 -24.82 -15.72
C SER A 40 -6.04 -25.57 -16.66
N LEU A 41 -7.35 -25.25 -16.65
CA LEU A 41 -8.32 -25.86 -17.56
C LEU A 41 -8.12 -25.41 -19.01
N GLY A 42 -7.56 -24.20 -19.23
CA GLY A 42 -7.25 -23.66 -20.55
C GLY A 42 -6.05 -24.33 -21.22
N ASP A 43 -5.08 -24.80 -20.44
CA ASP A 43 -3.89 -25.53 -20.91
C ASP A 43 -4.07 -27.07 -20.96
N GLY A 44 -5.28 -27.57 -20.66
CA GLY A 44 -5.59 -29.00 -20.65
C GLY A 44 -5.13 -29.75 -19.39
N GLY A 45 -4.73 -29.03 -18.34
CA GLY A 45 -4.28 -29.57 -17.06
C GLY A 45 -5.43 -29.97 -16.11
N GLY A 46 -5.12 -30.82 -15.14
CA GLY A 46 -6.07 -31.33 -14.15
C GLY A 46 -6.39 -30.33 -13.03
N LEU A 47 -7.46 -30.59 -12.26
CA LEU A 47 -7.87 -29.77 -11.11
C LEU A 47 -6.77 -29.62 -10.04
N MET A 48 -5.84 -30.57 -9.94
CA MET A 48 -4.74 -30.55 -8.98
C MET A 48 -3.69 -29.49 -9.33
N GLU A 49 -3.42 -29.29 -10.63
CA GLU A 49 -2.44 -28.30 -11.10
C GLU A 49 -2.98 -26.88 -10.95
N GLY A 50 -4.28 -26.67 -11.21
CA GLY A 50 -4.92 -25.36 -11.01
C GLY A 50 -4.92 -24.88 -9.56
N LEU A 51 -5.04 -25.81 -8.60
CA LEU A 51 -4.96 -25.46 -7.17
C LEU A 51 -3.52 -25.09 -6.76
N GLN A 52 -2.51 -25.75 -7.34
CA GLN A 52 -1.10 -25.40 -7.13
C GLN A 52 -0.77 -24.03 -7.73
N ILE A 53 -1.19 -23.76 -8.96
CA ILE A 53 -1.00 -22.45 -9.62
C ILE A 53 -1.64 -21.33 -8.80
N GLY A 54 -2.88 -21.54 -8.34
CA GLY A 54 -3.59 -20.61 -7.45
C GLY A 54 -2.82 -20.36 -6.15
N ALA A 55 -2.26 -21.39 -5.52
CA ALA A 55 -1.44 -21.26 -4.32
C ALA A 55 -0.13 -20.51 -4.58
N HIS A 56 0.53 -20.77 -5.72
CA HIS A 56 1.75 -20.06 -6.13
C HIS A 56 1.50 -18.57 -6.39
N LEU A 57 0.28 -18.18 -6.79
CA LEU A 57 -0.09 -16.77 -6.92
C LEU A 57 0.04 -16.01 -5.58
N PHE A 58 -0.28 -16.67 -4.46
CA PHE A 58 -0.09 -16.11 -3.12
C PHE A 58 1.38 -16.09 -2.69
N ALA A 59 2.25 -16.90 -3.29
CA ALA A 59 3.69 -16.83 -3.04
C ALA A 59 4.30 -15.49 -3.48
N PHE A 60 3.61 -14.70 -4.29
CA PHE A 60 3.99 -13.31 -4.62
C PHE A 60 3.56 -12.28 -3.57
N MET A 61 2.83 -12.65 -2.52
CA MET A 61 2.41 -11.72 -1.45
C MET A 61 3.62 -11.04 -0.76
N PRO A 62 4.72 -11.73 -0.42
CA PRO A 62 5.90 -11.07 0.13
C PRO A 62 6.47 -9.99 -0.79
N HIS A 63 6.47 -10.21 -2.11
CA HIS A 63 6.94 -9.21 -3.07
C HIS A 63 6.05 -7.96 -3.09
N ARG A 64 4.73 -8.13 -2.95
CA ARG A 64 3.78 -7.00 -2.82
C ARG A 64 4.02 -6.21 -1.54
N ILE A 65 4.26 -6.89 -0.41
CA ILE A 65 4.59 -6.24 0.86
C ILE A 65 5.92 -5.50 0.75
N TRP A 66 6.93 -6.12 0.13
CA TRP A 66 8.23 -5.51 -0.11
C TRP A 66 8.11 -4.22 -0.93
N SER A 67 7.31 -4.24 -2.00
CA SER A 67 7.01 -3.05 -2.81
C SER A 67 6.35 -1.92 -2.01
N ILE A 68 5.50 -2.24 -1.04
CA ILE A 68 4.91 -1.24 -0.13
C ILE A 68 5.99 -0.68 0.82
N MET A 69 6.88 -1.51 1.34
CA MET A 69 7.98 -1.05 2.21
C MET A 69 8.98 -0.15 1.49
N GLU A 70 9.24 -0.39 0.21
CA GLU A 70 10.11 0.45 -0.63
C GLU A 70 9.46 1.79 -1.02
N ASN A 71 8.19 2.02 -0.66
CA ASN A 71 7.49 3.24 -1.01
C ASN A 71 8.15 4.46 -0.34
N ALA A 72 8.71 5.35 -1.17
CA ALA A 72 9.37 6.57 -0.74
C ALA A 72 8.50 7.48 0.14
N ILE A 73 7.18 7.48 -0.05
CA ILE A 73 6.24 8.27 0.77
C ILE A 73 6.21 7.72 2.20
N LEU A 74 6.12 6.40 2.36
CA LEU A 74 6.11 5.77 3.70
C LEU A 74 7.46 5.93 4.41
N ILE A 75 8.57 5.85 3.68
CA ILE A 75 9.93 6.08 4.21
C ILE A 75 10.15 7.55 4.59
N SER A 76 9.52 8.49 3.88
CA SER A 76 9.68 9.92 4.17
C SER A 76 9.13 10.32 5.54
N VAL A 77 8.10 9.63 6.04
CA VAL A 77 7.48 9.95 7.34
C VAL A 77 8.45 9.74 8.52
N PRO A 78 9.08 8.56 8.72
CA PRO A 78 10.10 8.39 9.76
C PRO A 78 11.29 9.33 9.60
N MET A 79 11.77 9.55 8.38
CA MET A 79 12.91 10.44 8.11
C MET A 79 12.59 11.89 8.45
N PHE A 80 11.36 12.34 8.16
CA PHE A 80 10.88 13.67 8.55
C PHE A 80 10.82 13.83 10.05
N ILE A 81 10.30 12.82 10.77
CA ILE A 81 10.27 12.82 12.24
C ILE A 81 11.70 12.85 12.80
N LEU A 82 12.63 12.07 12.24
CA LEU A 82 14.03 12.06 12.65
C LEU A 82 14.68 13.44 12.49
N MET A 83 14.53 14.06 11.32
CA MET A 83 15.02 15.42 11.06
C MET A 83 14.45 16.42 12.08
N GLY A 84 13.15 16.36 12.34
CA GLY A 84 12.49 17.20 13.33
C GLY A 84 13.08 17.05 14.74
N ILE A 85 13.29 15.80 15.19
CA ILE A 85 13.89 15.51 16.50
C ILE A 85 15.34 16.00 16.57
N ILE A 86 16.14 15.79 15.52
CA ILE A 86 17.53 16.26 15.47
C ILE A 86 17.60 17.79 15.54
N LEU A 87 16.76 18.50 14.78
CA LEU A 87 16.69 19.97 14.79
C LEU A 87 16.27 20.51 16.16
N GLN A 88 15.30 19.86 16.81
CA GLN A 88 14.85 20.24 18.15
C GLN A 88 15.93 20.00 19.21
N LYS A 89 16.60 18.84 19.19
CA LYS A 89 17.64 18.49 20.19
C LYS A 89 18.91 19.33 20.04
N SER A 90 19.28 19.68 18.80
CA SER A 90 20.43 20.55 18.53
C SER A 90 20.17 22.03 18.79
N ARG A 91 18.92 22.43 19.07
CA ARG A 91 18.47 23.82 19.12
C ARG A 91 18.80 24.62 17.85
N LEU A 92 19.05 23.93 16.73
CA LEU A 92 19.32 24.58 15.44
C LEU A 92 18.12 25.40 14.99
N ALA A 93 16.90 24.89 15.21
CA ALA A 93 15.68 25.61 14.86
C ALA A 93 15.58 26.98 15.57
N GLU A 94 15.92 27.04 16.87
CA GLU A 94 15.92 28.27 17.66
C GLU A 94 16.97 29.27 17.14
N ARG A 95 18.21 28.80 16.95
CA ARG A 95 19.32 29.64 16.43
C ARG A 95 19.04 30.17 15.03
N LEU A 96 18.41 29.36 14.17
CA LEU A 96 18.01 29.79 12.84
C LEU A 96 16.91 30.85 12.90
N LEU A 97 15.93 30.72 13.79
CA LEU A 97 14.89 31.73 14.01
C LEU A 97 15.48 33.04 14.52
N GLU A 98 16.40 33.00 15.48
CA GLU A 98 17.11 34.19 15.97
C GLU A 98 17.94 34.87 14.86
N ALA A 99 18.67 34.08 14.06
CA ALA A 99 19.45 34.61 12.94
C ALA A 99 18.56 35.24 11.86
N MET A 100 17.40 34.64 11.55
CA MET A 100 16.40 35.24 10.65
C MET A 100 15.84 36.54 11.22
N GLY A 101 15.58 36.58 12.53
CA GLY A 101 15.16 37.79 13.23
C GLY A 101 16.22 38.90 13.18
N PHE A 102 17.50 38.57 13.33
CA PHE A 102 18.58 39.54 13.19
C PHE A 102 18.73 40.04 11.75
N LEU A 103 18.66 39.14 10.76
CA LEU A 103 18.84 39.47 9.35
C LEU A 103 17.69 40.33 8.79
N PHE A 104 16.44 40.07 9.20
CA PHE A 104 15.26 40.74 8.67
C PHE A 104 14.59 41.71 9.66
N GLY A 105 15.02 41.77 10.91
CA GLY A 105 14.35 42.55 11.98
C GLY A 105 14.47 44.07 11.83
N GLU A 106 15.49 44.57 11.14
CA GLU A 106 15.64 46.00 10.84
C GLU A 106 14.80 46.46 9.65
N VAL A 107 14.31 45.52 8.83
CA VAL A 107 13.43 45.84 7.70
C VAL A 107 12.04 46.09 8.27
N ARG A 108 11.60 47.35 8.27
CA ARG A 108 10.24 47.75 8.64
C ARG A 108 9.24 46.98 7.77
N GLY A 109 8.64 45.93 8.33
CA GLY A 109 7.51 45.24 7.73
C GLY A 109 6.36 46.22 7.59
N GLY A 110 5.93 46.47 6.36
CA GLY A 110 4.60 47.00 6.10
C GLY A 110 3.54 45.98 6.49
#